data_AF-A0A423TRR0-F1
#
_entry.id   AF-A0A423TRR0-F1
#
_cell.length_a   1.000
_cell.length_b   1.000
_cell.length_c   1.000
_cell.angle_alpha   90.00
_cell.angle_beta   90.00
_cell.angle_gamma   90.00
#
_symmetry.space_group_name_H-M   'P 1'
#
loop_
_entity.id
_entity.type
_entity.pdbx_description
1 polymer ?
#
loop_
_entity_poly.entity_id
_entity_poly.type
_entity_poly.pdbx_seq_one_letter_code
_entity_poly.pdbx_strand_id
1 'polypeptide(L)'
;MDSEINLFIRENSDKKEALAEDSCLQSPDAAFGGATLGFRLKFYPRWKEYERWQARLLDYYVPEGQVLEEWAELICLASQPGAALEQLHIFVLAHILRRPVIVYGVKCVKSFRGEDLGFARFEGVYLPLLWEPSFCWKSPIALGYTRGHFCALVPMEPDSPENMGAGAILDAGESQVVFLPLMTQDAKLLPVHFLTQAEVGCEETLLRQWLEVCVSEGGVLVAQQHLTKKPLTVAQMTEEWLNHYRRLAQMECAPYHRPITSQGYSSDGDSEEE
;
A
#
# COMPACT_ATOMS: atom_id res chain seq x y z
N MET A 1 -2.41 30.84 -1.61
CA MET A 1 -2.26 29.37 -1.52
C MET A 1 -3.05 28.83 -0.33
N ASP A 2 -2.81 29.25 0.91
CA ASP A 2 -3.55 28.71 2.08
C ASP A 2 -5.06 29.02 2.11
N SER A 3 -5.48 30.16 1.55
CA SER A 3 -6.90 30.56 1.51
C SER A 3 -7.72 29.79 0.46
N GLU A 4 -7.10 29.40 -0.66
CA GLU A 4 -7.75 28.64 -1.74
C GLU A 4 -7.86 27.15 -1.38
N ILE A 5 -6.89 26.64 -0.60
CA ILE A 5 -6.91 25.27 -0.06
C ILE A 5 -8.08 25.08 0.91
N ASN A 6 -8.33 26.05 1.79
CA ASN A 6 -9.45 25.99 2.73
C ASN A 6 -10.82 26.08 2.04
N LEU A 7 -10.91 26.81 0.93
CA LEU A 7 -12.13 26.92 0.14
C LEU A 7 -12.43 25.60 -0.60
N PHE A 8 -11.41 24.97 -1.17
CA PHE A 8 -11.53 23.71 -1.91
C PHE A 8 -11.90 22.52 -1.02
N ILE A 9 -11.38 22.45 0.21
CA ILE A 9 -11.76 21.41 1.17
C ILE A 9 -13.22 21.56 1.59
N ARG A 10 -13.67 22.81 1.80
CA ARG A 10 -15.04 23.12 2.19
C ARG A 10 -16.04 22.78 1.08
N GLU A 11 -15.74 23.14 -0.16
CA GLU A 11 -16.59 22.79 -1.32
C GLU A 11 -16.68 21.29 -1.59
N ASN A 12 -15.64 20.50 -1.28
CA ASN A 12 -15.68 19.05 -1.45
C ASN A 12 -16.35 18.33 -0.26
N SER A 13 -16.35 18.92 0.93
CA SER A 13 -17.15 18.46 2.07
C SER A 13 -18.64 18.58 1.78
N ASP A 14 -19.07 19.74 1.27
CA ASP A 14 -20.48 20.02 0.94
C ASP A 14 -20.98 19.10 -0.21
N LYS A 15 -20.09 18.69 -1.12
CA LYS A 15 -20.40 17.73 -2.21
C LYS A 15 -20.49 16.27 -1.74
N LYS A 16 -19.75 15.89 -0.69
CA LYS A 16 -19.88 14.57 -0.07
C LYS A 16 -21.22 14.43 0.66
N GLU A 17 -21.67 15.50 1.30
CA GLU A 17 -22.98 15.56 1.97
C GLU A 17 -24.13 15.34 0.98
N ALA A 18 -24.07 15.94 -0.21
CA ALA A 18 -25.10 15.81 -1.26
C ALA A 18 -25.16 14.44 -1.96
N LEU A 19 -24.14 13.58 -1.81
CA LEU A 19 -24.10 12.23 -2.38
C LEU A 19 -24.42 11.14 -1.33
N ALA A 20 -24.40 11.48 -0.04
CA ALA A 20 -24.68 10.55 1.06
C ALA A 20 -26.17 10.43 1.41
N GLU A 21 -27.03 11.36 0.94
CA GLU A 21 -28.46 11.37 1.31
C GLU A 21 -29.31 10.24 0.70
N ASP A 22 -28.81 9.43 -0.24
CA ASP A 22 -29.64 8.44 -0.95
C ASP A 22 -29.34 6.95 -0.66
N SER A 23 -28.44 6.63 0.27
CA SER A 23 -28.29 5.23 0.71
C SER A 23 -27.60 5.10 2.07
N CYS A 24 -28.39 4.94 3.14
CA CYS A 24 -28.21 3.93 4.21
C CYS A 24 -29.00 4.35 5.46
N LEU A 25 -30.31 4.08 5.48
CA LEU A 25 -31.09 4.09 6.73
C LEU A 25 -31.39 2.65 7.16
N GLN A 26 -30.34 1.87 7.45
CA GLN A 26 -30.49 0.63 8.21
C GLN A 26 -29.37 0.52 9.25
N SER A 27 -29.76 0.41 10.52
CA SER A 27 -28.88 0.38 11.69
C SER A 27 -27.78 -0.69 11.55
N PRO A 28 -26.49 -0.35 11.68
CA PRO A 28 -25.38 -1.28 11.46
C PRO A 28 -25.15 -2.29 12.62
N ASP A 29 -25.86 -2.15 13.74
CA ASP A 29 -25.55 -2.91 14.97
C ASP A 29 -26.12 -4.34 15.00
N ALA A 30 -26.99 -4.74 14.06
CA ALA A 30 -27.69 -6.03 14.14
C ALA A 30 -27.03 -7.19 13.35
N ALA A 31 -26.00 -6.94 12.53
CA ALA A 31 -25.61 -7.90 11.49
C ALA A 31 -24.27 -8.63 11.69
N PHE A 32 -23.42 -8.29 12.66
CA PHE A 32 -22.04 -8.81 12.69
C PHE A 32 -21.57 -9.29 14.06
N GLY A 33 -21.22 -10.59 14.14
CA GLY A 33 -20.85 -11.31 15.36
C GLY A 33 -19.53 -10.89 16.02
N GLY A 34 -19.26 -11.41 17.23
CA GLY A 34 -18.29 -10.89 18.23
C GLY A 34 -16.82 -10.63 17.82
N ALA A 35 -16.36 -11.05 16.64
CA ALA A 35 -15.06 -10.66 16.10
C ALA A 35 -15.00 -9.17 15.70
N THR A 36 -16.12 -8.60 15.25
CA THR A 36 -16.22 -7.16 14.93
C THR A 36 -16.20 -6.29 16.18
N LEU A 37 -16.68 -6.80 17.32
CA LEU A 37 -16.63 -6.06 18.59
C LEU A 37 -15.19 -5.88 19.07
N GLY A 38 -14.38 -6.94 19.03
CA GLY A 38 -12.96 -6.87 19.40
C GLY A 38 -12.15 -5.96 18.46
N PHE A 39 -12.47 -5.98 17.16
CA PHE A 39 -11.91 -5.06 16.18
C PHE A 39 -12.25 -3.60 16.51
N ARG A 40 -13.54 -3.29 16.65
CA ARG A 40 -14.01 -1.94 16.97
C ARG A 40 -13.37 -1.41 18.24
N LEU A 41 -13.30 -2.21 19.30
CA LEU A 41 -12.74 -1.78 20.59
C LEU A 41 -11.27 -1.34 20.51
N LYS A 42 -10.47 -1.90 19.60
CA LYS A 42 -9.05 -1.55 19.46
C LYS A 42 -8.77 -0.50 18.40
N PHE A 43 -9.39 -0.63 17.22
CA PHE A 43 -9.07 0.22 16.07
C PHE A 43 -9.81 1.57 16.10
N TYR A 44 -11.08 1.59 16.53
CA TYR A 44 -11.89 2.81 16.51
C TYR A 44 -11.30 3.96 17.36
N PRO A 45 -10.86 3.75 18.61
CA PRO A 45 -10.32 4.85 19.42
C PRO A 45 -9.10 5.50 18.76
N ARG A 46 -8.21 4.69 18.21
CA ARG A 46 -6.97 5.15 17.57
C ARG A 46 -7.23 5.83 16.23
N TRP A 47 -8.13 5.27 15.43
CA TRP A 47 -8.58 5.91 14.19
C TRP A 47 -9.25 7.25 14.45
N LYS A 48 -10.16 7.31 15.44
CA LYS A 48 -10.85 8.55 15.83
C LYS A 48 -9.87 9.64 16.29
N GLU A 49 -8.91 9.28 17.13
CA GLU A 49 -7.88 10.22 17.57
C GLU A 49 -7.06 10.75 16.40
N TYR A 50 -6.65 9.86 15.49
CA TYR A 50 -5.92 10.21 14.29
C TYR A 50 -6.71 11.15 13.36
N GLU A 51 -7.97 10.86 13.03
CA GLU A 51 -8.78 11.73 12.17
C GLU A 51 -9.02 13.10 12.81
N ARG A 52 -9.28 13.16 14.13
CA ARG A 52 -9.42 14.42 14.84
C ARG A 52 -8.13 15.23 14.86
N TRP A 53 -6.98 14.57 15.00
CA TRP A 53 -5.69 15.22 14.91
C TRP A 53 -5.47 15.82 13.52
N GLN A 54 -5.74 15.04 12.47
CA GLN A 54 -5.64 15.52 11.08
C GLN A 54 -6.56 16.70 10.81
N ALA A 55 -7.81 16.65 11.28
CA ALA A 55 -8.77 17.74 11.17
C ALA A 55 -8.28 19.02 11.87
N ARG A 56 -7.71 18.89 13.07
CA ARG A 56 -7.16 20.03 13.82
C ARG A 56 -5.97 20.69 13.11
N LEU A 57 -5.14 19.92 12.41
CA LEU A 57 -4.05 20.48 11.59
C LEU A 57 -4.57 21.35 10.44
N LEU A 58 -5.86 21.23 10.09
CA LEU A 58 -6.56 22.00 9.07
C LEU A 58 -7.54 23.03 9.69
N ASP A 59 -7.39 23.34 10.98
CA ASP A 59 -8.30 24.20 11.74
C ASP A 59 -9.79 23.79 11.65
N TYR A 60 -10.03 22.48 11.49
CA TYR A 60 -11.35 21.88 11.39
C TYR A 60 -11.69 21.04 12.64
N TYR A 61 -12.97 21.01 13.01
CA TYR A 61 -13.48 20.20 14.11
C TYR A 61 -14.50 19.20 13.59
N VAL A 62 -14.29 17.92 13.92
CA VAL A 62 -15.17 16.81 13.51
C VAL A 62 -16.14 16.45 14.65
N PRO A 63 -17.47 16.66 14.50
CA PRO A 63 -18.48 16.26 15.47
C PRO A 63 -18.52 14.74 15.69
N GLU A 64 -19.03 14.29 16.84
CA GLU A 64 -19.10 12.84 17.16
C GLU A 64 -20.01 12.06 16.19
N GLY A 65 -21.11 12.67 15.72
CA GLY A 65 -22.02 12.05 14.75
C GLY A 65 -21.31 11.67 13.44
N GLN A 66 -20.63 12.65 12.85
CA GLN A 66 -19.84 12.45 11.62
C GLN A 66 -18.76 11.37 11.81
N VAL A 67 -18.06 11.35 12.95
CA VAL A 67 -17.04 10.31 13.21
C VAL A 67 -17.66 8.91 13.28
N LEU A 68 -18.89 8.77 13.77
CA LEU A 68 -19.58 7.48 13.81
C LEU A 68 -20.06 7.04 12.42
N GLU A 69 -20.52 7.99 11.60
CA GLU A 69 -20.91 7.76 10.20
C GLU A 69 -19.72 7.32 9.35
N GLU A 70 -18.61 8.09 9.37
CA GLU A 70 -17.37 7.75 8.66
C GLU A 70 -16.81 6.39 9.12
N TRP A 71 -16.91 6.06 10.40
CA TRP A 71 -16.53 4.73 10.89
C TRP A 71 -17.41 3.62 10.27
N ALA A 72 -18.72 3.83 10.19
CA ALA A 72 -19.64 2.87 9.59
C ALA A 72 -19.34 2.67 8.09
N GLU A 73 -19.05 3.76 7.37
CA GLU A 73 -18.62 3.71 5.96
C GLU A 73 -17.35 2.87 5.77
N LEU A 74 -16.33 3.07 6.61
CA LEU A 74 -15.10 2.28 6.57
C LEU A 74 -15.37 0.77 6.72
N ILE A 75 -16.27 0.38 7.62
CA ILE A 75 -16.67 -1.03 7.78
C ILE A 75 -17.43 -1.55 6.54
N CYS A 76 -18.30 -0.72 5.97
CA CYS A 76 -19.04 -1.04 4.74
C CYS A 76 -18.10 -1.27 3.56
N LEU A 77 -17.08 -0.41 3.37
CA LEU A 77 -16.08 -0.55 2.31
C LEU A 77 -15.36 -1.90 2.38
N ALA A 78 -14.91 -2.32 3.58
CA ALA A 78 -14.25 -3.62 3.77
C ALA A 78 -15.16 -4.83 3.49
N SER A 79 -16.48 -4.64 3.58
CA SER A 79 -17.47 -5.71 3.37
C SER A 79 -17.89 -5.87 1.91
N GLN A 80 -17.56 -4.90 1.05
CA GLN A 80 -17.97 -4.86 -0.35
C GLN A 80 -16.81 -5.25 -1.27
N PRO A 81 -16.90 -6.39 -1.98
CA PRO A 81 -15.87 -6.79 -2.93
C PRO A 81 -15.67 -5.74 -4.04
N GLY A 82 -14.41 -5.36 -4.27
CA GLY A 82 -14.05 -4.39 -5.31
C GLY A 82 -14.21 -2.91 -4.91
N ALA A 83 -14.71 -2.61 -3.70
CA ALA A 83 -14.75 -1.25 -3.19
C ALA A 83 -13.31 -0.72 -2.94
N ALA A 84 -13.13 0.59 -3.15
CA ALA A 84 -11.87 1.24 -2.85
C ALA A 84 -11.68 1.35 -1.33
N LEU A 85 -10.49 1.00 -0.86
CA LEU A 85 -10.16 0.99 0.57
C LEU A 85 -9.35 2.23 0.96
N GLU A 86 -9.56 2.69 2.20
CA GLU A 86 -8.86 3.83 2.79
C GLU A 86 -7.67 3.44 3.70
N GLN A 87 -6.97 4.45 4.26
CA GLN A 87 -5.73 4.30 5.04
C GLN A 87 -5.89 3.34 6.23
N LEU A 88 -7.07 3.35 6.88
CA LEU A 88 -7.35 2.46 7.99
C LEU A 88 -7.19 1.00 7.59
N HIS A 89 -7.59 0.63 6.38
CA HIS A 89 -7.49 -0.75 5.90
C HIS A 89 -6.04 -1.19 5.73
N ILE A 90 -5.13 -0.27 5.39
CA ILE A 90 -3.68 -0.56 5.32
C ILE A 90 -3.13 -0.78 6.73
N PHE A 91 -3.56 0.05 7.69
CA PHE A 91 -3.20 -0.14 9.10
C PHE A 91 -3.68 -1.49 9.61
N VAL A 92 -4.95 -1.85 9.35
CA VAL A 92 -5.50 -3.17 9.70
C VAL A 92 -4.75 -4.30 8.99
N LEU A 93 -4.43 -4.14 7.70
CA LEU A 93 -3.64 -5.12 6.94
C LEU A 93 -2.27 -5.36 7.58
N ALA A 94 -1.58 -4.30 8.04
CA ALA A 94 -0.31 -4.44 8.76
C ALA A 94 -0.47 -5.30 10.03
N HIS A 95 -1.59 -5.19 10.74
CA HIS A 95 -1.89 -6.02 11.91
C HIS A 95 -2.21 -7.47 11.56
N ILE A 96 -2.96 -7.71 10.48
CA ILE A 96 -3.26 -9.06 9.97
C ILE A 96 -1.96 -9.77 9.59
N LEU A 97 -1.07 -9.08 8.88
CA LEU A 97 0.23 -9.60 8.45
C LEU A 97 1.27 -9.64 9.58
N ARG A 98 1.00 -8.96 10.71
CA ARG A 98 1.95 -8.73 11.81
C ARG A 98 3.28 -8.17 11.28
N ARG A 99 3.20 -7.29 10.30
CA ARG A 99 4.35 -6.81 9.51
C ARG A 99 4.11 -5.33 9.13
N PRO A 100 5.10 -4.45 9.31
CA PRO A 100 5.01 -3.07 8.84
C PRO A 100 4.76 -2.98 7.33
N VAL A 101 3.99 -1.97 6.92
CA VAL A 101 3.74 -1.64 5.51
C VAL A 101 4.24 -0.22 5.25
N ILE A 102 5.09 -0.06 4.25
CA ILE A 102 5.61 1.23 3.79
C ILE A 102 4.92 1.53 2.45
N VAL A 103 4.29 2.70 2.35
CA VAL A 103 3.64 3.15 1.13
C VAL A 103 4.39 4.36 0.60
N TYR A 104 4.89 4.24 -0.63
CA TYR A 104 5.42 5.35 -1.41
C TYR A 104 4.35 5.80 -2.40
N GLY A 105 4.06 7.09 -2.48
CA GLY A 105 2.98 7.53 -3.37
C GLY A 105 2.97 9.02 -3.64
N VAL A 106 2.08 9.41 -4.55
CA VAL A 106 1.81 10.83 -4.81
C VAL A 106 1.06 11.44 -3.63
N LYS A 107 1.37 12.70 -3.29
CA LYS A 107 0.68 13.46 -2.23
C LYS A 107 -0.67 14.01 -2.68
N CYS A 108 -0.85 14.21 -3.99
CA CYS A 108 -2.11 14.67 -4.59
C CYS A 108 -2.51 13.72 -5.71
N VAL A 109 -3.78 13.33 -5.75
CA VAL A 109 -4.37 12.64 -6.89
C VAL A 109 -4.72 13.70 -7.93
N LYS A 110 -4.25 13.50 -9.16
CA LYS A 110 -4.53 14.40 -10.28
C LYS A 110 -5.56 13.81 -11.24
N SER A 111 -6.42 14.67 -11.76
CA SER A 111 -7.30 14.40 -12.90
C SER A 111 -6.48 14.09 -14.16
N PHE A 112 -7.12 13.50 -15.17
CA PHE A 112 -6.51 13.31 -16.50
C PHE A 112 -6.09 14.64 -17.15
N ARG A 113 -6.70 15.76 -16.75
CA ARG A 113 -6.35 17.13 -17.19
C ARG A 113 -5.22 17.77 -16.36
N GLY A 114 -4.72 17.06 -15.34
CA GLY A 114 -3.66 17.54 -14.45
C GLY A 114 -4.10 18.36 -13.24
N GLU A 115 -5.41 18.56 -13.07
CA GLU A 115 -6.03 19.27 -11.94
C GLU A 115 -5.94 18.44 -10.66
N ASP A 116 -5.66 19.05 -9.51
CA ASP A 116 -5.62 18.34 -8.23
C ASP A 116 -7.05 17.99 -7.78
N LEU A 117 -7.36 16.70 -7.74
CA LEU A 117 -8.65 16.16 -7.28
C LEU A 117 -8.72 16.07 -5.76
N GLY A 118 -7.58 15.96 -5.09
CA GLY A 118 -7.49 15.88 -3.64
C GLY A 118 -6.16 15.34 -3.15
N PHE A 119 -5.93 15.44 -1.84
CA PHE A 119 -4.73 14.92 -1.20
C PHE A 119 -4.81 13.40 -1.03
N ALA A 120 -3.83 12.70 -1.57
CA ALA A 120 -3.59 11.29 -1.29
C ALA A 120 -2.79 11.17 0.02
N ARG A 121 -3.50 10.88 1.12
CA ARG A 121 -2.90 10.73 2.46
C ARG A 121 -2.38 9.30 2.73
N PHE A 122 -1.92 8.61 1.69
CA PHE A 122 -1.48 7.20 1.77
C PHE A 122 0.04 7.03 1.92
N GLU A 123 0.84 8.01 1.47
CA GLU A 123 2.30 7.96 1.62
C GLU A 123 2.67 7.96 3.10
N GLY A 124 3.42 6.95 3.54
CA GLY A 124 3.80 6.82 4.94
C GLY A 124 4.12 5.39 5.38
N VAL A 125 4.31 5.24 6.69
CA VAL A 125 4.60 3.96 7.35
C VAL A 125 3.42 3.57 8.23
N TYR A 126 2.94 2.34 8.05
CA TYR A 126 1.87 1.72 8.81
C TYR A 126 2.46 0.62 9.69
N LEU A 127 2.52 0.90 10.99
CA LEU A 127 3.07 -0.02 11.99
C LEU A 127 1.95 -0.81 12.67
N PRO A 128 2.14 -2.11 12.98
CA PRO A 128 1.14 -2.94 13.66
C PRO A 128 1.06 -2.66 15.18
N LEU A 129 0.83 -1.40 15.54
CA LEU A 129 0.99 -0.83 16.90
C LEU A 129 0.04 -1.38 17.98
N LEU A 130 -0.96 -2.18 17.62
CA LEU A 130 -1.85 -2.87 18.56
C LEU A 130 -1.34 -4.27 18.95
N TRP A 131 -0.19 -4.68 18.43
CA TRP A 131 0.57 -5.85 18.84
C TRP A 131 1.74 -5.47 19.75
N GLU A 132 2.32 -6.47 20.41
CA GLU A 132 3.66 -6.33 20.98
C GLU A 132 4.71 -6.42 19.85
N PRO A 133 5.74 -5.55 19.82
CA PRO A 133 6.74 -5.56 18.74
C PRO A 133 7.44 -6.91 18.56
N SER A 134 7.68 -7.64 19.66
CA SER A 134 8.28 -8.99 19.62
C SER A 134 7.40 -10.04 18.94
N PHE A 135 6.12 -9.74 18.76
CA PHE A 135 5.17 -10.57 18.04
C PHE A 135 5.08 -10.19 16.54
N CYS A 136 5.85 -9.23 16.06
CA CYS A 136 5.80 -8.78 14.67
C CYS A 136 7.11 -9.03 13.94
N TRP A 137 6.99 -9.21 12.62
CA TRP A 137 8.14 -9.27 11.72
C TRP A 137 8.65 -7.86 11.46
N LYS A 138 9.97 -7.65 11.58
CA LYS A 138 10.60 -6.35 11.35
C LYS A 138 10.88 -6.01 9.89
N SER A 139 10.98 -7.03 9.02
CA SER A 139 11.09 -6.83 7.58
C SER A 139 9.77 -6.22 7.08
N PRO A 140 9.71 -5.10 6.36
CA PRO A 140 8.45 -4.48 5.91
C PRO A 140 7.98 -4.98 4.54
N ILE A 141 6.74 -4.65 4.17
CA ILE A 141 6.21 -4.73 2.79
C ILE A 141 6.20 -3.32 2.20
N ALA A 142 6.62 -3.17 0.94
CA ALA A 142 6.59 -1.91 0.22
C ALA A 142 5.46 -1.88 -0.82
N LEU A 143 4.69 -0.80 -0.83
CA LEU A 143 3.62 -0.54 -1.80
C LEU A 143 3.86 0.80 -2.49
N GLY A 144 3.50 0.87 -3.76
CA GLY A 144 3.39 2.10 -4.53
C GLY A 144 1.93 2.53 -4.62
N TYR A 145 1.65 3.83 -4.51
CA TYR A 145 0.31 4.39 -4.70
C TYR A 145 0.30 5.51 -5.74
N THR A 146 -0.51 5.34 -6.79
CA THR A 146 -0.69 6.34 -7.84
C THR A 146 -2.10 6.28 -8.41
N ARG A 147 -2.75 7.45 -8.57
CA ARG A 147 -4.05 7.60 -9.24
C ARG A 147 -5.12 6.60 -8.76
N GLY A 148 -5.23 6.36 -7.45
CA GLY A 148 -6.22 5.43 -6.89
C GLY A 148 -5.81 3.94 -6.91
N HIS A 149 -4.60 3.61 -7.37
CA HIS A 149 -4.13 2.23 -7.49
C HIS A 149 -2.91 1.95 -6.60
N PHE A 150 -2.94 0.76 -5.98
CA PHE A 150 -1.80 0.20 -5.27
C PHE A 150 -1.06 -0.81 -6.14
N CYS A 151 0.28 -0.81 -6.06
CA CYS A 151 1.14 -1.85 -6.62
C CYS A 151 2.12 -2.36 -5.58
N ALA A 152 2.47 -3.65 -5.63
CA ALA A 152 3.57 -4.17 -4.83
C ALA A 152 4.89 -3.68 -5.41
N LEU A 153 5.75 -3.11 -4.57
CA LEU A 153 7.12 -2.75 -4.96
C LEU A 153 8.03 -3.89 -4.51
N VAL A 154 8.52 -4.64 -5.50
CA VAL A 154 9.37 -5.80 -5.28
C VAL A 154 10.79 -5.49 -5.78
N PRO A 155 11.83 -5.80 -4.99
CA PRO A 155 13.20 -5.70 -5.46
C PRO A 155 13.48 -6.78 -6.50
N MET A 156 14.41 -6.50 -7.39
CA MET A 156 15.02 -7.53 -8.22
C MET A 156 15.82 -8.46 -7.32
N GLU A 157 15.73 -9.77 -7.56
CA GLU A 157 16.64 -10.71 -6.90
C GLU A 157 18.07 -10.42 -7.39
N PRO A 158 19.01 -10.12 -6.50
CA PRO A 158 20.42 -10.08 -6.84
C PRO A 158 20.84 -11.42 -7.43
N ASP A 159 21.75 -11.39 -8.41
CA ASP A 159 22.29 -12.59 -9.03
C ASP A 159 22.77 -13.57 -7.95
N SER A 160 22.12 -14.74 -7.89
CA SER A 160 22.52 -15.80 -6.97
C SER A 160 23.95 -16.24 -7.33
N PRO A 161 24.86 -16.39 -6.34
CA PRO A 161 26.19 -16.94 -6.63
C PRO A 161 26.16 -18.38 -7.15
N GLU A 162 25.01 -19.07 -7.09
CA GLU A 162 24.82 -20.39 -7.71
C GLU A 162 24.95 -20.38 -9.25
N ASN A 163 24.84 -19.21 -9.89
CA ASN A 163 25.15 -19.01 -11.32
C ASN A 163 26.60 -18.61 -11.59
N MET A 164 27.43 -18.37 -10.57
CA MET A 164 28.89 -18.33 -10.72
C MET A 164 29.41 -19.75 -10.53
N GLY A 165 30.13 -20.26 -11.53
CA GLY A 165 30.54 -21.66 -11.61
C GLY A 165 31.05 -22.29 -10.31
N ALA A 166 30.75 -23.58 -10.14
CA ALA A 166 31.16 -24.43 -9.03
C ALA A 166 32.63 -24.19 -8.63
N GLY A 167 32.85 -23.43 -7.55
CA GLY A 167 34.22 -23.13 -7.12
C GLY A 167 34.38 -22.11 -5.99
N ALA A 168 33.40 -21.24 -5.73
CA ALA A 168 33.47 -20.31 -4.60
C ALA A 168 32.59 -20.80 -3.45
N ILE A 169 33.21 -21.29 -2.37
CA ILE A 169 32.57 -21.37 -1.06
C ILE A 169 32.38 -19.91 -0.60
N LEU A 170 31.26 -19.31 -0.97
CA LEU A 170 30.77 -18.11 -0.33
C LEU A 170 29.92 -18.57 0.85
N ASP A 171 30.13 -17.92 1.99
CA ASP A 171 29.48 -18.24 3.25
C ASP A 171 27.96 -18.33 3.03
N ALA A 172 27.36 -19.47 3.36
CA ALA A 172 25.96 -19.81 3.04
C ALA A 172 24.93 -19.00 3.88
N GLY A 173 25.29 -17.80 4.32
CA GLY A 173 24.61 -17.04 5.37
C GLY A 173 24.30 -15.57 5.07
N GLU A 174 24.75 -14.99 3.95
CA GLU A 174 24.39 -13.60 3.62
C GLU A 174 22.95 -13.53 3.08
N SER A 175 21.99 -13.37 3.99
CA SER A 175 20.62 -12.99 3.65
C SER A 175 20.66 -11.68 2.89
N GLN A 176 20.27 -11.69 1.61
CA GLN A 176 20.27 -10.50 0.78
C GLN A 176 19.37 -9.42 1.40
N VAL A 177 19.87 -8.19 1.48
CA VAL A 177 19.18 -7.07 2.12
C VAL A 177 18.83 -6.01 1.09
N VAL A 178 17.58 -5.56 1.13
CA VAL A 178 17.08 -4.46 0.32
C VAL A 178 16.81 -3.27 1.24
N PHE A 179 17.23 -2.08 0.82
CA PHE A 179 17.12 -0.86 1.61
C PHE A 179 15.94 -0.03 1.11
N LEU A 180 14.98 0.25 2.00
CA LEU A 180 13.76 0.99 1.73
C LEU A 180 13.83 2.35 2.42
N PRO A 181 13.91 3.48 1.70
CA PRO A 181 13.98 4.81 2.31
C PRO A 181 12.81 5.10 3.25
N LEU A 182 13.11 5.63 4.44
CA LEU A 182 12.12 6.09 5.42
C LEU A 182 11.96 7.61 5.43
N MET A 183 12.49 8.28 4.41
CA MET A 183 12.42 9.73 4.24
C MET A 183 12.08 10.09 2.79
N THR A 184 11.57 11.30 2.60
CA THR A 184 11.41 11.93 1.29
C THR A 184 12.77 12.41 0.75
N GLN A 185 12.80 12.79 -0.53
CA GLN A 185 13.96 13.42 -1.17
C GLN A 185 14.45 14.69 -0.46
N ASP A 186 13.57 15.35 0.32
CA ASP A 186 13.89 16.57 1.09
C ASP A 186 14.40 16.26 2.50
N ALA A 187 14.83 15.01 2.76
CA ALA A 187 15.27 14.50 4.05
C ALA A 187 14.23 14.64 5.19
N LYS A 188 12.93 14.70 4.84
CA LYS A 188 11.84 14.67 5.82
C LYS A 188 11.40 13.24 6.06
N LEU A 189 11.23 12.84 7.31
CA LEU A 189 10.74 11.50 7.65
C LEU A 189 9.37 11.25 7.00
N LEU A 190 9.15 10.03 6.49
CA LEU A 190 7.82 9.61 6.07
C LEU A 190 6.87 9.64 7.29
N PRO A 191 5.60 10.07 7.11
CA PRO A 191 4.66 10.11 8.22
C PRO A 191 4.39 8.69 8.73
N VAL A 192 4.33 8.54 10.05
CA VAL A 192 3.88 7.30 10.67
C VAL A 192 2.39 7.44 10.96
N HIS A 193 1.57 6.59 10.34
CA HIS A 193 0.12 6.71 10.43
C HIS A 193 -0.44 6.18 11.74
N PHE A 194 -1.59 6.74 12.15
CA PHE A 194 -2.38 6.32 13.31
C PHE A 194 -1.65 6.40 14.65
N LEU A 195 -0.65 7.28 14.79
CA LEU A 195 -0.07 7.58 16.09
C LEU A 195 -1.09 8.23 17.01
N THR A 196 -1.05 7.83 18.28
CA THR A 196 -1.73 8.53 19.37
C THR A 196 -0.98 9.80 19.72
N GLN A 197 -1.62 10.73 20.42
CA GLN A 197 -1.01 11.99 20.80
C GLN A 197 0.21 11.82 21.72
N ALA A 198 0.28 10.71 22.47
CA ALA A 198 1.43 10.37 23.29
C ALA A 198 2.65 9.86 22.48
N GLU A 199 2.41 9.37 21.26
CA GLU A 199 3.44 8.80 20.37
C GLU A 199 4.00 9.84 19.38
N VAL A 200 3.26 10.93 19.14
CA VAL A 200 3.70 12.04 18.28
C VAL A 200 5.02 12.62 18.81
N GLY A 201 6.00 12.83 17.92
CA GLY A 201 7.36 13.26 18.26
C GLY A 201 8.33 12.13 18.60
N CYS A 202 7.84 10.87 18.70
CA CYS A 202 8.66 9.68 18.93
C CYS A 202 8.80 8.80 17.68
N GLU A 203 8.53 9.33 16.48
CA GLU A 203 8.42 8.58 15.23
C GLU A 203 9.67 7.75 14.93
N GLU A 204 10.86 8.34 15.03
CA GLU A 204 12.12 7.61 14.76
C GLU A 204 12.34 6.46 15.76
N THR A 205 12.01 6.67 17.03
CA THR A 205 12.11 5.64 18.06
C THR A 205 11.16 4.48 17.76
N LEU A 206 9.93 4.78 17.35
CA LEU A 206 8.97 3.77 16.92
C LEU A 206 9.47 3.03 15.68
N LEU A 207 9.98 3.72 14.66
CA LEU A 207 10.54 3.07 13.48
C LEU A 207 11.66 2.09 13.85
N ARG A 208 12.58 2.48 14.73
CA ARG A 208 13.68 1.60 15.20
C ARG A 208 13.19 0.42 16.05
N GLN A 209 12.07 0.58 16.75
CA GLN A 209 11.46 -0.49 17.53
C GLN A 209 10.81 -1.54 16.62
N TRP A 210 10.12 -1.09 15.58
CA TRP A 210 9.25 -1.93 14.74
C TRP A 210 9.90 -2.42 13.43
N LEU A 211 10.98 -1.79 12.99
CA LEU A 211 11.74 -2.13 11.78
C LEU A 211 13.21 -2.39 12.15
N GLU A 212 13.94 -3.02 11.23
CA GLU A 212 15.41 -2.98 11.23
C GLU A 212 15.83 -1.75 10.44
N VAL A 213 16.47 -0.79 11.12
CA VAL A 213 16.74 0.55 10.56
C VAL A 213 18.22 0.86 10.64
N CYS A 214 18.79 1.31 9.52
CA CYS A 214 20.15 1.86 9.47
C CYS A 214 20.16 3.21 8.74
N VAL A 215 21.30 3.89 8.79
CA VAL A 215 21.54 5.12 8.05
C VAL A 215 22.55 4.80 6.95
N SER A 216 22.25 5.13 5.70
CA SER A 216 23.19 4.97 4.59
C SER A 216 24.35 5.96 4.71
N GLU A 217 25.43 5.74 3.95
CA GLU A 217 26.56 6.68 3.90
C GLU A 217 26.14 8.11 3.51
N GLY A 218 25.08 8.23 2.70
CA GLY A 218 24.48 9.50 2.31
C GLY A 218 23.57 10.15 3.35
N GLY A 219 23.51 9.60 4.57
CA GLY A 219 22.65 10.11 5.65
C GLY A 219 21.18 9.72 5.53
N VAL A 220 20.82 8.78 4.64
CA VAL A 220 19.44 8.35 4.43
C VAL A 220 19.08 7.24 5.42
N LEU A 221 18.16 7.52 6.33
CA LEU A 221 17.46 6.55 7.15
C LEU A 221 16.66 5.58 6.27
N VAL A 222 16.97 4.29 6.38
CA VAL A 222 16.40 3.21 5.56
C VAL A 222 15.95 2.07 6.45
N ALA A 223 14.85 1.42 6.07
CA ALA A 223 14.47 0.10 6.59
C ALA A 223 15.20 -1.00 5.80
N GLN A 224 15.64 -2.02 6.51
CA GLN A 224 16.24 -3.22 5.94
C GLN A 224 15.14 -4.27 5.71
N GLN A 225 15.02 -4.71 4.47
CA GLN A 225 14.17 -5.82 4.07
C GLN A 225 15.05 -7.01 3.72
N HIS A 226 15.15 -7.96 4.64
CA HIS A 226 15.85 -9.22 4.41
C HIS A 226 15.02 -10.12 3.48
N LEU A 227 15.61 -10.53 2.37
CA LEU A 227 15.03 -11.49 1.44
C LEU A 227 15.19 -12.90 2.01
N THR A 228 14.07 -13.59 2.15
CA THR A 228 14.02 -14.98 2.63
C THR A 228 13.78 -15.93 1.47
N LYS A 229 14.15 -17.19 1.66
CA LYS A 229 13.83 -18.24 0.68
C LYS A 229 12.32 -18.29 0.45
N LYS A 230 11.92 -18.22 -0.81
CA LYS A 230 10.51 -18.32 -1.21
C LYS A 230 9.93 -19.66 -0.74
N PRO A 231 8.67 -19.69 -0.26
CA PRO A 231 7.96 -20.94 -0.07
C PRO A 231 7.97 -21.77 -1.35
N LEU A 232 8.07 -23.11 -1.23
CA LEU A 232 8.29 -24.00 -2.38
C LEU A 232 7.27 -23.79 -3.50
N THR A 233 5.99 -23.63 -3.18
CA THR A 233 4.93 -23.40 -4.16
C THR A 233 5.09 -22.09 -4.93
N VAL A 234 5.53 -21.03 -4.24
CA VAL A 234 5.82 -19.73 -4.87
C VAL A 234 7.06 -19.83 -5.75
N ALA A 235 8.09 -20.55 -5.30
CA ALA A 235 9.30 -20.80 -6.08
C ALA A 235 9.00 -21.58 -7.37
N GLN A 236 8.23 -22.67 -7.26
CA GLN A 236 7.77 -23.46 -8.41
C GLN A 236 6.96 -22.63 -9.41
N MET A 237 5.97 -21.88 -8.93
CA MET A 237 5.16 -20.99 -9.78
C MET A 237 6.03 -19.95 -10.51
N THR A 238 6.98 -19.34 -9.80
CA THR A 238 7.89 -18.34 -10.39
C THR A 238 8.79 -18.98 -11.45
N GLU A 239 9.32 -20.16 -11.17
CA GLU A 239 10.20 -20.89 -12.07
C GLU A 239 9.47 -21.39 -13.32
N GLU A 240 8.22 -21.85 -13.19
CA GLU A 240 7.37 -22.18 -14.34
C GLU A 240 7.08 -20.97 -15.23
N TRP A 241 6.78 -19.82 -14.61
CA TRP A 241 6.60 -18.55 -15.32
C TRP A 241 7.88 -18.13 -16.05
N LEU A 242 9.04 -18.17 -15.40
CA LEU A 242 10.33 -17.87 -16.04
C LEU A 242 10.64 -18.83 -17.19
N ASN A 243 10.39 -20.13 -17.01
CA ASN A 243 10.61 -21.15 -18.05
C ASN A 243 9.78 -20.92 -19.30
N HIS A 244 8.59 -20.32 -19.19
CA HIS A 244 7.82 -19.88 -20.36
C HIS A 244 8.61 -18.89 -21.22
N TYR A 245 9.18 -17.84 -20.62
CA TYR A 245 9.96 -16.83 -21.35
C TYR A 245 11.30 -17.37 -21.86
N ARG A 246 11.97 -18.23 -21.09
CA ARG A 246 13.20 -18.90 -21.55
C ARG A 246 12.95 -19.72 -22.82
N ARG A 247 11.82 -20.43 -22.91
CA ARG A 247 11.42 -21.17 -24.11
C ARG A 247 11.13 -20.25 -25.30
N LEU A 248 10.42 -19.15 -25.09
CA LEU A 248 10.15 -18.16 -26.16
C LEU A 248 11.46 -17.60 -26.74
N ALA A 249 12.41 -17.21 -25.88
CA ALA A 249 13.70 -16.70 -26.32
C ALA A 249 14.52 -17.73 -27.13
N GLN A 250 14.46 -19.02 -26.76
CA GLN A 250 15.11 -20.10 -27.50
C GLN A 250 14.50 -20.32 -28.89
N MET A 251 13.18 -20.15 -29.03
CA MET A 251 12.48 -20.28 -30.31
C MET A 251 12.82 -19.13 -31.28
N GLU A 252 12.98 -17.91 -30.76
CA GLU A 252 13.35 -16.73 -31.56
C GLU A 252 14.82 -16.75 -32.03
N CYS A 253 15.72 -17.39 -31.27
CA CYS A 253 17.15 -17.49 -31.62
C CYS A 253 17.51 -18.74 -32.45
N ALA A 254 16.56 -19.62 -32.77
CA ALA A 254 16.86 -20.83 -33.53
C ALA A 254 17.12 -20.50 -35.03
N PRO A 255 18.22 -20.97 -35.64
CA PRO A 255 18.64 -20.60 -37.00
C PRO A 255 17.76 -21.15 -38.13
N TYR A 256 16.62 -21.77 -37.81
CA TYR A 256 15.67 -22.32 -38.79
C TYR A 256 14.29 -21.72 -38.59
N HIS A 257 14.10 -20.48 -39.04
CA HIS A 257 12.77 -19.95 -39.30
C HIS A 257 12.11 -20.77 -40.43
N ARG A 258 11.07 -21.55 -40.09
CA ARG A 258 9.99 -21.80 -41.05
C ARG A 258 9.04 -20.61 -41.00
N PRO A 259 8.64 -20.02 -42.13
CA PRO A 259 7.69 -18.90 -42.12
C PRO A 259 6.38 -19.37 -41.48
N ILE A 260 5.93 -18.64 -40.46
CA ILE A 260 4.57 -18.77 -39.95
C ILE A 260 3.65 -18.21 -41.03
N THR A 261 2.87 -19.06 -41.70
CA THR A 261 1.75 -18.59 -42.52
C THR A 261 0.76 -17.89 -41.61
N SER A 262 0.70 -16.57 -41.72
CA SER A 262 -0.34 -15.73 -41.13
C SER A 262 -1.70 -16.17 -41.67
N GLN A 263 -2.43 -17.02 -40.94
CA GLN A 263 -3.88 -17.07 -41.07
C GLN A 263 -4.41 -15.78 -40.46
N GLY A 264 -4.55 -14.77 -41.32
CA GLY A 264 -5.20 -13.52 -40.99
C GLY A 264 -6.62 -13.80 -40.53
N TYR A 265 -6.95 -13.31 -39.35
CA TYR A 265 -8.32 -13.08 -38.94
C TYR A 265 -8.87 -11.97 -39.86
N SER A 266 -9.53 -12.36 -40.96
CA SER A 266 -10.32 -11.43 -41.78
C SER A 266 -11.63 -11.20 -41.03
N SER A 267 -11.73 -10.06 -40.36
CA SER A 267 -12.99 -9.54 -39.87
C SER A 267 -13.65 -8.83 -41.05
N ASP A 268 -14.45 -9.56 -41.83
CA ASP A 268 -15.29 -8.95 -42.86
C ASP A 268 -16.33 -8.08 -42.17
N GLY A 269 -16.23 -6.76 -42.40
CA GLY A 269 -17.23 -5.79 -41.96
C GLY A 269 -18.45 -5.87 -42.86
N ASP A 270 -19.62 -6.06 -42.26
CA ASP A 270 -20.92 -5.87 -42.88
C ASP A 270 -20.99 -4.47 -43.50
N SER A 271 -21.21 -4.42 -44.81
CA SER A 271 -21.55 -3.20 -45.53
C SER A 271 -23.07 -3.12 -45.64
N GLU A 272 -23.61 -1.97 -45.26
CA GLU A 272 -25.01 -1.57 -45.37
C GLU A 272 -25.46 -1.48 -46.83
N GLU A 273 -26.57 -2.14 -47.19
CA GLU A 273 -27.47 -1.89 -48.33
C GLU A 273 -28.86 -2.43 -47.88
N GLU A 274 -30.03 -1.79 -47.93
CA GLU A 274 -30.60 -0.56 -48.51
C GLU A 274 -31.65 0.02 -47.55
#